data_AF-A0AAD5GZQ7-F1
#
_entry.id   AF-A0AAD5GZQ7-F1
#
_cell.length_a   1.000
_cell.length_b   1.000
_cell.length_c   1.000
_cell.angle_alpha   90.00
_cell.angle_beta   90.00
_cell.angle_gamma   90.00
#
_symmetry.space_group_name_H-M   'P 1'
#
loop_
_entity.id
_entity.type
_entity.pdbx_description
1 polymer ?
#
loop_
_entity_poly.entity_id
_entity_poly.type
_entity_poly.pdbx_seq_one_letter_code
_entity_poly.pdbx_strand_id
1 'polypeptide(L)'
;MALIHTETFFLDNFALRQWDDPNFAGTRLAVDKREFVERIQAAHSQEGRPLVDGYAPFCKHIFVPNWTGAPVSALPITKDNQHLVQSGYTRRRPEELAVLTRWFPAGSVQPHEAAWLDVILYSREQLGKEYEAMPTKEGAGQQLPDAPWGIISIKAQDEDFETPMQPITMMRNALGREEGGSGVPLEREKYEAATAYWESHAAIQ
;
A
#
# COMPACT_ATOMS: atom_id res chain seq x y z
N MET A 1 1.52 24.30 -3.48
CA MET A 1 2.11 23.82 -4.75
C MET A 1 1.09 22.93 -5.44
N ALA A 2 1.04 22.91 -6.77
CA ALA A 2 0.17 21.98 -7.50
C ALA A 2 0.65 20.54 -7.30
N LEU A 3 -0.28 19.59 -7.20
CA LEU A 3 0.05 18.16 -7.13
C LEU A 3 0.70 17.71 -8.45
N ILE A 4 1.62 16.75 -8.36
CA ILE A 4 2.20 16.09 -9.54
C ILE A 4 1.09 15.25 -10.17
N HIS A 5 0.80 15.48 -11.46
CA HIS A 5 -0.29 14.81 -12.14
C HIS A 5 -0.07 14.70 -13.66
N THR A 6 -0.86 13.84 -14.26
CA THR A 6 -1.05 13.56 -15.69
C THR A 6 -2.54 13.59 -16.00
N GLU A 7 -2.99 13.21 -17.21
CA GLU A 7 -4.43 13.19 -17.51
C GLU A 7 -5.23 12.16 -16.69
N THR A 8 -4.62 11.04 -16.28
CA THR A 8 -5.34 9.97 -15.56
C THR A 8 -4.97 9.91 -14.08
N PHE A 9 -3.71 10.17 -13.75
CA PHE A 9 -3.17 9.95 -12.40
C PHE A 9 -2.61 11.21 -11.77
N PHE A 10 -2.75 11.32 -10.46
CA PHE A 10 -2.01 12.28 -9.65
C PHE A 10 -1.38 11.63 -8.43
N LEU A 11 -0.29 12.17 -7.93
CA LEU A 11 0.35 11.70 -6.70
C LEU A 11 -0.33 12.36 -5.50
N ASP A 12 -1.00 11.56 -4.68
CA ASP A 12 -1.60 12.03 -3.44
C ASP A 12 -0.51 12.32 -2.39
N ASN A 13 -0.71 13.32 -1.54
CA ASN A 13 0.28 13.65 -0.50
C ASN A 13 0.52 12.49 0.47
N PHE A 14 -0.48 11.66 0.71
CA PHE A 14 -0.35 10.47 1.55
C PHE A 14 0.69 9.48 1.03
N ALA A 15 0.92 9.44 -0.28
CA ALA A 15 1.95 8.59 -0.88
C ALA A 15 3.37 9.17 -0.69
N LEU A 16 3.52 10.46 -0.40
CA LEU A 16 4.83 11.13 -0.32
C LEU A 16 5.72 10.57 0.78
N ARG A 17 5.15 10.02 1.85
CA ARG A 17 5.91 9.27 2.88
C ARG A 17 6.79 8.16 2.30
N GLN A 18 6.43 7.59 1.14
CA GLN A 18 7.23 6.55 0.49
C GLN A 18 8.52 7.09 -0.15
N TRP A 19 8.60 8.41 -0.34
CA TRP A 19 9.82 9.11 -0.74
C TRP A 19 10.49 9.84 0.42
N ASP A 20 9.68 10.48 1.27
CA ASP A 20 10.14 11.53 2.17
C ASP A 20 10.30 11.08 3.63
N ASP A 21 9.65 9.98 4.04
CA ASP A 21 9.81 9.43 5.38
C ASP A 21 10.87 8.30 5.38
N PRO A 22 12.08 8.56 5.94
CA PRO A 22 13.13 7.55 6.00
C PRO A 22 12.74 6.35 6.88
N ASN A 23 11.75 6.50 7.76
CA ASN A 23 11.26 5.45 8.65
C ASN A 23 10.01 4.76 8.13
N PHE A 24 9.59 5.03 6.88
CA PHE A 24 8.45 4.34 6.30
C PHE A 24 8.71 2.84 6.23
N ALA A 25 7.90 2.05 6.94
CA ALA A 25 8.05 0.60 7.08
C ALA A 25 7.63 -0.21 5.82
N GLY A 26 7.21 0.46 4.75
CA GLY A 26 6.83 -0.18 3.49
C GLY A 26 7.83 0.10 2.36
N THR A 27 7.35 0.01 1.13
CA THR A 27 8.16 0.33 -0.06
C THR A 27 8.62 1.78 -0.04
N ARG A 28 9.95 1.98 -0.01
CA ARG A 28 10.59 3.29 -0.15
C ARG A 28 11.12 3.46 -1.57
N LEU A 29 10.93 4.63 -2.15
CA LEU A 29 11.24 4.94 -3.55
C LEU A 29 12.27 6.07 -3.62
N ALA A 30 13.30 5.88 -4.45
CA ALA A 30 14.35 6.86 -4.70
C ALA A 30 14.23 7.56 -6.07
N VAL A 31 13.31 7.11 -6.91
CA VAL A 31 13.05 7.68 -8.24
C VAL A 31 12.35 9.03 -8.15
N ASP A 32 12.46 9.85 -9.20
CA ASP A 32 11.75 11.13 -9.24
C ASP A 32 10.22 10.93 -9.20
N LYS A 33 9.54 11.78 -8.41
CA LYS A 33 8.10 11.66 -8.19
C LYS A 33 7.30 11.93 -9.47
N ARG A 34 7.74 12.86 -10.33
CA ARG A 34 7.08 13.17 -11.60
C ARG A 34 7.31 12.07 -12.61
N GLU A 35 8.56 11.61 -12.74
CA GLU A 35 8.89 10.46 -13.57
C GLU A 35 8.05 9.23 -13.20
N PHE A 36 7.84 8.98 -11.90
CA PHE A 36 6.99 7.89 -11.44
C PHE A 36 5.56 8.01 -11.97
N VAL A 37 4.91 9.17 -11.78
CA VAL A 37 3.52 9.38 -12.26
C VAL A 37 3.43 9.28 -13.77
N GLU A 38 4.39 9.82 -14.51
CA GLU A 38 4.48 9.72 -15.98
C GLU A 38 4.64 8.27 -16.44
N ARG A 39 5.42 7.46 -15.72
CA ARG A 39 5.58 6.04 -16.01
C ARG A 39 4.30 5.25 -15.78
N ILE A 40 3.54 5.56 -14.74
CA ILE A 40 2.20 4.96 -14.50
C ILE A 40 1.21 5.39 -15.60
N GLN A 41 1.25 6.65 -16.03
CA GLN A 41 0.45 7.11 -17.17
C GLN A 41 0.79 6.35 -18.45
N ALA A 42 2.08 6.17 -18.77
CA ALA A 42 2.52 5.43 -19.95
C ALA A 42 2.12 3.95 -19.87
N ALA A 43 2.29 3.32 -18.70
CA ALA A 43 1.85 1.96 -18.45
C ALA A 43 0.34 1.76 -18.73
N HIS A 44 -0.50 2.72 -18.34
CA HIS A 44 -1.93 2.65 -18.61
C HIS A 44 -2.27 2.94 -20.08
N SER A 45 -1.83 4.08 -20.61
CA SER A 45 -2.28 4.62 -21.89
C SER A 45 -1.56 4.05 -23.12
N GLN A 46 -0.28 3.68 -22.97
CA GLN A 46 0.56 3.22 -24.08
C GLN A 46 0.77 1.70 -24.05
N GLU A 47 1.01 1.13 -22.86
CA GLU A 47 1.15 -0.33 -22.70
C GLU A 47 -0.20 -1.05 -22.53
N GLY A 48 -1.29 -0.30 -22.31
CA GLY A 48 -2.65 -0.84 -22.21
C GLY A 48 -2.91 -1.61 -20.90
N ARG A 49 -2.16 -1.32 -19.83
CA ARG A 49 -2.34 -2.01 -18.55
C ARG A 49 -3.67 -1.60 -17.90
N PRO A 50 -4.50 -2.58 -17.50
CA PRO A 50 -5.83 -2.30 -16.98
C PRO A 50 -5.76 -1.74 -15.55
N LEU A 51 -6.81 -1.00 -15.17
CA LEU A 51 -7.11 -0.74 -13.77
C LEU A 51 -7.90 -1.93 -13.22
N VAL A 52 -7.34 -2.60 -12.22
CA VAL A 52 -7.96 -3.75 -11.55
C VAL A 52 -8.78 -3.26 -10.36
N ASP A 53 -9.92 -3.88 -10.12
CA ASP A 53 -10.80 -3.56 -8.99
C ASP A 53 -10.10 -3.90 -7.66
N GLY A 54 -10.04 -2.93 -6.76
CA GLY A 54 -9.63 -3.18 -5.37
C GLY A 54 -10.83 -3.52 -4.48
N TYR A 55 -10.65 -3.40 -3.17
CA TYR A 55 -11.64 -3.78 -2.18
C TYR A 55 -12.97 -2.98 -2.20
N ALA A 56 -13.02 -1.84 -2.91
CA ALA A 56 -14.18 -0.97 -3.02
C ALA A 56 -14.25 -0.30 -4.40
N PRO A 57 -15.42 0.18 -4.87
CA PRO A 57 -15.55 0.81 -6.19
C PRO A 57 -14.63 2.01 -6.44
N PHE A 58 -14.25 2.71 -5.36
CA PHE A 58 -13.33 3.85 -5.41
C PHE A 58 -11.85 3.47 -5.34
N CYS A 59 -11.52 2.18 -5.17
CA CYS A 59 -10.16 1.67 -5.05
C CYS A 59 -9.82 0.88 -6.31
N LYS A 60 -8.71 1.23 -6.96
CA LYS A 60 -8.16 0.50 -8.11
C LYS A 60 -6.70 0.17 -7.88
N HIS A 61 -6.20 -0.78 -8.65
CA HIS A 61 -4.80 -1.15 -8.69
C HIS A 61 -4.32 -1.08 -10.14
N ILE A 62 -3.07 -0.65 -10.34
CA ILE A 62 -2.36 -0.88 -11.59
C ILE A 62 -1.03 -1.56 -11.25
N PHE A 63 -0.83 -2.74 -11.85
CA PHE A 63 0.36 -3.54 -11.66
C PHE A 63 1.34 -3.26 -12.80
N VAL A 64 2.57 -2.93 -12.44
CA VAL A 64 3.64 -2.58 -13.39
C VAL A 64 4.94 -3.28 -13.00
N PRO A 65 5.80 -3.67 -13.95
CA PRO A 65 7.10 -4.26 -13.61
C PRO A 65 7.90 -3.25 -12.81
N ASN A 66 8.66 -3.70 -11.82
CA ASN A 66 9.45 -2.80 -11.00
C ASN A 66 10.67 -2.29 -11.80
N TRP A 67 10.70 -0.99 -12.10
CA TRP A 67 11.88 -0.30 -12.65
C TRP A 67 12.62 0.53 -11.59
N THR A 68 12.12 0.53 -10.36
CA THR A 68 12.59 1.45 -9.32
C THR A 68 13.71 0.86 -8.47
N GLY A 69 14.00 -0.43 -8.62
CA GLY A 69 14.92 -1.14 -7.72
C GLY A 69 14.33 -1.41 -6.33
N ALA A 70 13.03 -1.15 -6.11
CA ALA A 70 12.42 -1.31 -4.81
C ALA A 70 12.46 -2.78 -4.34
N PRO A 71 12.95 -3.06 -3.12
CA PRO A 71 12.96 -4.41 -2.59
C PRO A 71 11.55 -4.89 -2.21
N VAL A 72 11.35 -6.21 -2.16
CA VAL A 72 10.12 -6.79 -1.61
C VAL A 72 9.88 -6.36 -0.16
N SER A 73 8.62 -6.15 0.20
CA SER A 73 8.20 -5.75 1.55
C SER A 73 7.86 -6.93 2.47
N ALA A 74 7.82 -8.15 1.92
CA ALA A 74 7.60 -9.39 2.64
C ALA A 74 8.42 -10.51 1.98
N LEU A 75 8.79 -11.52 2.78
CA LEU A 75 9.52 -12.69 2.30
C LEU A 75 8.80 -13.98 2.70
N PRO A 76 8.95 -15.05 1.90
CA PRO A 76 8.57 -16.38 2.33
C PRO A 76 9.32 -16.79 3.61
N ILE A 77 8.60 -17.43 4.52
CA ILE A 77 9.15 -18.11 5.69
C ILE A 77 9.60 -19.50 5.23
N THR A 78 10.90 -19.75 5.34
CA THR A 78 11.56 -21.01 4.98
C THR A 78 12.18 -21.63 6.23
N LYS A 79 12.60 -22.90 6.14
CA LYS A 79 13.33 -23.56 7.24
C LYS A 79 14.59 -22.81 7.64
N ASP A 80 15.23 -22.16 6.67
CA ASP A 80 16.50 -21.47 6.86
C ASP A 80 16.32 -20.10 7.51
N ASN A 81 15.20 -19.41 7.30
CA ASN A 81 14.98 -18.06 7.84
C ASN A 81 13.96 -17.99 8.98
N GLN A 82 13.15 -19.03 9.24
CA GLN A 82 12.06 -18.98 10.25
C GLN A 82 12.51 -18.54 11.64
N HIS A 83 13.77 -18.83 12.00
CA HIS A 83 14.36 -18.49 13.29
C HIS A 83 14.64 -16.99 13.46
N LEU A 84 14.56 -16.22 12.36
CA LEU A 84 14.71 -14.76 12.34
C LEU A 84 13.38 -14.04 12.53
N VAL A 85 12.25 -14.72 12.38
CA VAL A 85 10.93 -14.12 12.56
C VAL A 85 10.75 -13.73 14.02
N GLN A 86 10.46 -12.44 14.25
CA GLN A 86 10.07 -11.92 15.54
C GLN A 86 8.56 -11.74 15.63
N SER A 87 8.04 -11.64 16.84
CA SER A 87 6.64 -11.35 17.10
C SER A 87 6.47 -10.44 18.31
N GLY A 88 5.42 -9.63 18.30
CA GLY A 88 5.12 -8.71 19.40
C GLY A 88 3.81 -7.98 19.17
N TYR A 89 3.35 -7.28 20.22
CA TYR A 89 2.20 -6.39 20.12
C TYR A 89 2.65 -5.03 19.58
N THR A 90 2.23 -4.70 18.37
CA THR A 90 2.61 -3.44 17.69
C THR A 90 1.38 -2.62 17.34
N ARG A 91 1.59 -1.30 17.16
CA ARG A 91 0.56 -0.35 16.73
C ARG A 91 1.05 0.35 15.47
N ARG A 92 0.15 0.65 14.52
CA ARG A 92 0.51 1.48 13.35
C ARG A 92 0.59 2.96 13.73
N ARG A 93 -0.22 3.38 14.70
CA ARG A 93 -0.28 4.74 15.24
C ARG A 93 -0.60 4.71 16.75
N PRO A 94 -0.19 5.72 17.52
CA PRO A 94 -0.33 5.72 18.99
C PRO A 94 -1.77 5.47 19.49
N GLU A 95 -2.76 5.96 18.75
CA GLU A 95 -4.19 5.89 19.03
C GLU A 95 -4.82 4.51 18.77
N GLU A 96 -4.19 3.64 17.98
CA GLU A 96 -4.73 2.32 17.65
C GLU A 96 -4.43 1.28 18.74
N LEU A 97 -5.29 0.26 18.86
CA LEU A 97 -5.01 -0.92 19.68
C LEU A 97 -3.76 -1.65 19.20
N ALA A 98 -2.95 -2.11 20.17
CA ALA A 98 -1.82 -2.97 19.86
C ALA A 98 -2.31 -4.37 19.49
N VAL A 99 -1.77 -4.92 18.42
CA VAL A 99 -2.16 -6.24 17.91
C VAL A 99 -0.94 -7.12 17.76
N LEU A 100 -1.11 -8.43 17.95
CA LEU A 100 -0.03 -9.38 17.72
C LEU A 100 0.34 -9.36 16.24
N THR A 101 1.61 -9.06 15.97
CA THR A 101 2.20 -9.12 14.63
C THR A 101 3.45 -9.99 14.66
N ARG A 102 3.88 -10.41 13.46
CA ARG A 102 5.17 -11.07 13.24
C ARG A 102 5.84 -10.51 12.00
N TRP A 103 7.16 -10.42 12.02
CA TRP A 103 7.95 -9.80 10.97
C TRP A 103 9.38 -10.34 10.96
N PHE A 104 10.08 -10.15 9.85
CA PHE A 104 11.53 -10.17 9.81
C PHE A 104 12.06 -8.79 10.22
N PRO A 105 12.89 -8.67 11.26
CA PRO A 105 13.54 -7.41 11.60
C PRO A 105 14.36 -6.86 10.43
N ALA A 106 14.30 -5.56 10.20
CA ALA A 106 15.13 -4.89 9.21
C ALA A 106 16.62 -5.23 9.43
N GLY A 107 17.30 -5.66 8.36
CA GLY A 107 18.69 -6.10 8.40
C GLY A 107 18.92 -7.54 8.88
N SER A 108 17.90 -8.25 9.39
CA SER A 108 18.02 -9.69 9.69
C SER A 108 17.96 -10.57 8.44
N VAL A 109 17.33 -10.06 7.38
CA VAL A 109 17.16 -10.71 6.08
C VAL A 109 17.62 -9.77 4.97
N GLN A 110 18.02 -10.34 3.83
CA GLN A 110 18.37 -9.59 2.63
C GLN A 110 17.20 -9.67 1.65
N PRO A 111 16.40 -8.59 1.50
CA PRO A 111 15.33 -8.59 0.50
C PRO A 111 15.92 -8.48 -0.90
N HIS A 112 15.35 -9.22 -1.85
CA HIS A 112 15.64 -9.04 -3.26
C HIS A 112 14.78 -7.93 -3.86
N GLU A 113 15.18 -7.45 -5.04
CA GLU A 113 14.38 -6.54 -5.84
C GLU A 113 13.06 -7.21 -6.24
N ALA A 114 11.94 -6.54 -5.95
CA ALA A 114 10.62 -7.05 -6.28
C ALA A 114 10.41 -7.10 -7.80
N ALA A 115 9.68 -8.08 -8.31
CA ALA A 115 9.36 -8.15 -9.74
C ALA A 115 8.34 -7.08 -10.18
N TRP A 116 7.42 -6.69 -9.30
CA TRP A 116 6.27 -5.82 -9.60
C TRP A 116 6.09 -4.71 -8.58
N LEU A 117 5.40 -3.65 -9.03
CA LEU A 117 4.80 -2.63 -8.19
C LEU A 117 3.28 -2.72 -8.33
N ASP A 118 2.60 -2.96 -7.21
CA ASP A 118 1.18 -2.71 -7.04
C ASP A 118 0.98 -1.24 -6.68
N VAL A 119 0.41 -0.46 -7.61
CA VAL A 119 0.11 0.95 -7.39
C VAL A 119 -1.37 1.09 -7.06
N ILE A 120 -1.63 1.46 -5.81
CA ILE A 120 -2.96 1.56 -5.24
C ILE A 120 -3.50 2.97 -5.50
N LEU A 121 -4.72 3.03 -6.03
CA LEU A 121 -5.37 4.22 -6.53
C LEU A 121 -6.69 4.45 -5.83
N TYR A 122 -6.93 5.67 -5.35
CA TYR A 122 -8.26 6.10 -4.92
C TYR A 122 -8.86 7.09 -5.91
N SER A 123 -10.17 7.01 -6.14
CA SER A 123 -10.87 7.99 -6.96
C SER A 123 -10.74 9.40 -6.38
N ARG A 124 -10.67 10.41 -7.24
CA ARG A 124 -10.65 11.83 -6.84
C ARG A 124 -11.82 12.18 -5.91
N GLU A 125 -13.01 11.65 -6.22
CA GLU A 125 -14.23 11.88 -5.42
C GLU A 125 -14.09 11.32 -3.99
N GLN A 126 -13.52 10.13 -3.83
CA GLN A 126 -13.29 9.54 -2.52
C GLN A 126 -12.25 10.33 -1.72
N LEU A 127 -11.16 10.76 -2.36
CA LEU A 127 -10.14 11.58 -1.69
C LEU A 127 -10.71 12.92 -1.21
N GLY A 128 -11.58 13.55 -2.01
CA GLY A 128 -12.32 14.74 -1.59
C GLY A 128 -13.15 14.50 -0.32
N LYS A 129 -13.93 13.42 -0.28
CA LYS A 129 -14.73 13.05 0.91
C LYS A 129 -13.86 12.79 2.14
N GLU A 130 -12.69 12.16 1.98
CA GLU A 130 -11.79 11.88 3.09
C GLU A 130 -11.12 13.14 3.65
N TYR A 131 -10.76 14.08 2.78
CA TYR A 131 -10.18 15.36 3.18
C TYR A 131 -11.20 16.25 3.91
N GLU A 132 -12.46 16.25 3.48
CA GLU A 132 -13.54 16.95 4.17
C GLU A 132 -13.81 16.36 5.56
N ALA A 133 -13.79 15.03 5.68
CA ALA A 133 -14.04 14.34 6.94
C ALA A 133 -12.87 14.42 7.94
N MET A 134 -11.63 14.58 7.45
CA MET A 134 -10.42 14.62 8.27
C MET A 134 -9.53 15.81 7.88
N PRO A 135 -9.80 17.02 8.38
CA PRO A 135 -9.03 18.22 8.03
C PRO A 135 -7.55 18.18 8.44
N THR A 136 -7.16 17.28 9.34
CA THR A 136 -5.78 17.05 9.77
C THR A 136 -5.04 16.02 8.93
N LYS A 137 -5.71 15.36 7.99
CA LYS A 137 -5.10 14.37 7.10
C LYS A 137 -4.15 15.05 6.12
N GLU A 138 -3.02 14.40 5.82
CA GLU A 138 -2.11 14.85 4.77
C GLU A 138 -2.85 14.97 3.43
N GLY A 139 -2.76 16.15 2.80
CA GLY A 139 -3.51 16.47 1.58
C GLY A 139 -4.82 17.23 1.81
N ALA A 140 -5.35 17.26 3.04
CA ALA A 140 -6.56 18.02 3.34
C ALA A 140 -6.38 19.53 3.07
N GLY A 141 -7.39 20.14 2.44
CA GLY A 141 -7.36 21.55 2.03
C GLY A 141 -6.62 21.81 0.70
N GLN A 142 -6.04 20.78 0.07
CA GLN A 142 -5.43 20.91 -1.24
C GLN A 142 -6.47 20.75 -2.36
N GLN A 143 -6.36 21.60 -3.38
CA GLN A 143 -7.14 21.44 -4.59
C GLN A 143 -6.63 20.23 -5.38
N LEU A 144 -7.49 19.21 -5.50
CA LEU A 144 -7.20 18.02 -6.32
C LEU A 144 -7.18 18.40 -7.82
N PRO A 145 -6.23 17.86 -8.60
CA PRO A 145 -6.16 18.13 -10.04
C PRO A 145 -7.34 17.50 -10.79
N ASP A 146 -7.51 17.88 -12.05
CA ASP A 146 -8.49 17.26 -12.94
C ASP A 146 -7.98 15.93 -13.51
N ALA A 147 -7.74 14.99 -12.60
CA ALA A 147 -7.34 13.62 -12.89
C ALA A 147 -8.19 12.66 -12.02
N PRO A 148 -8.71 11.57 -12.59
CA PRO A 148 -9.68 10.71 -11.91
C PRO A 148 -9.11 9.89 -10.75
N TRP A 149 -7.81 9.56 -10.76
CA TRP A 149 -7.21 8.62 -9.81
C TRP A 149 -5.99 9.20 -9.09
N GLY A 150 -6.03 9.20 -7.76
CA GLY A 150 -4.90 9.55 -6.91
C GLY A 150 -4.11 8.30 -6.50
N ILE A 151 -2.80 8.30 -6.76
CA ILE A 151 -1.86 7.29 -6.25
C ILE A 151 -1.68 7.54 -4.76
N ILE A 152 -2.19 6.61 -3.93
CA ILE A 152 -2.18 6.73 -2.46
C ILE A 152 -1.17 5.80 -1.80
N SER A 153 -0.76 4.72 -2.46
CA SER A 153 0.27 3.82 -1.96
C SER A 153 0.89 3.01 -3.09
N ILE A 154 2.15 2.61 -2.91
CA ILE A 154 2.90 1.74 -3.81
C ILE A 154 3.41 0.56 -2.98
N LYS A 155 3.24 -0.66 -3.48
CA LYS A 155 3.75 -1.88 -2.85
C LYS A 155 4.62 -2.65 -3.83
N ALA A 156 5.89 -2.81 -3.46
CA ALA A 156 6.85 -3.68 -4.13
C ALA A 156 6.65 -5.12 -3.67
N GLN A 157 6.40 -6.01 -4.62
CA GLN A 157 6.03 -7.41 -4.43
C GLN A 157 6.40 -8.27 -5.65
N ASP A 158 6.36 -9.59 -5.51
CA ASP A 158 6.70 -10.50 -6.62
C ASP A 158 5.51 -10.91 -7.47
N GLU A 159 4.31 -10.54 -7.03
CA GLU A 159 3.04 -10.86 -7.67
C GLU A 159 2.52 -9.71 -8.54
N ASP A 160 1.87 -10.04 -9.66
CA ASP A 160 1.20 -9.10 -10.57
C ASP A 160 -0.29 -8.91 -10.27
N PHE A 161 -0.70 -9.26 -9.04
CA PHE A 161 -2.07 -9.15 -8.53
C PHE A 161 -2.07 -8.64 -7.09
N GLU A 162 -3.24 -8.20 -6.59
CA GLU A 162 -3.36 -7.70 -5.21
C GLU A 162 -3.04 -8.83 -4.23
N THR A 163 -1.89 -8.73 -3.54
CA THR A 163 -1.59 -9.67 -2.47
C THR A 163 -2.47 -9.37 -1.27
N PRO A 164 -3.02 -10.39 -0.60
CA PRO A 164 -4.00 -10.17 0.44
C PRO A 164 -3.40 -9.34 1.58
N MET A 165 -4.18 -8.42 2.12
CA MET A 165 -3.79 -7.70 3.34
C MET A 165 -3.55 -8.67 4.50
N GLN A 166 -2.73 -8.28 5.47
CA GLN A 166 -2.51 -9.11 6.67
C GLN A 166 -3.86 -9.42 7.35
N PRO A 167 -4.11 -10.64 7.86
CA PRO A 167 -5.39 -11.01 8.47
C PRO A 167 -5.84 -10.06 9.58
N ILE A 168 -4.89 -9.56 10.37
CA ILE A 168 -5.16 -8.58 11.43
C ILE A 168 -5.68 -7.25 10.90
N THR A 169 -5.29 -6.85 9.68
CA THR A 169 -5.83 -5.66 9.01
C THR A 169 -7.30 -5.85 8.65
N MET A 170 -7.69 -7.04 8.22
CA MET A 170 -9.10 -7.36 7.95
C MET A 170 -9.92 -7.33 9.24
N MET A 171 -9.41 -7.92 10.33
CA MET A 171 -10.06 -7.89 11.64
C MET A 171 -10.25 -6.45 12.14
N ARG A 172 -9.21 -5.62 12.07
CA ARG A 172 -9.29 -4.20 12.44
C ARG A 172 -10.27 -3.42 11.58
N ASN A 173 -10.30 -3.67 10.26
CA ASN A 173 -11.28 -3.03 9.37
C ASN A 173 -12.72 -3.29 9.82
N ALA A 174 -13.01 -4.49 10.32
CA ALA A 174 -14.32 -4.85 10.83
C ALA A 174 -14.68 -4.22 12.19
N LEU A 175 -13.71 -3.70 12.95
CA LEU A 175 -13.96 -2.99 14.22
C LEU A 175 -14.49 -1.56 14.02
N GLY A 176 -14.40 -1.02 12.79
CA GLY A 176 -14.89 0.32 12.47
C GLY A 176 -13.83 1.42 12.57
N ARG A 177 -14.25 2.62 12.19
CA ARG A 177 -13.37 3.80 12.05
C ARG A 177 -12.78 4.28 13.37
N GLU A 178 -13.50 4.08 14.48
CA GLU A 178 -13.07 4.46 15.83
C GLU A 178 -11.80 3.72 16.25
N GLU A 179 -11.60 2.49 15.75
CA GLU A 179 -10.44 1.63 16.03
C GLU A 179 -9.42 1.60 14.87
N GLY A 180 -9.45 2.60 13.98
CA GLY A 180 -8.52 2.73 12.85
C GLY A 180 -8.81 1.79 11.66
N GLY A 181 -9.99 1.17 11.63
CA GLY A 181 -10.49 0.33 10.53
C GLY A 181 -11.28 1.11 9.48
N SER A 182 -11.51 0.50 8.31
CA SER A 182 -12.37 1.10 7.27
C SER A 182 -13.87 1.01 7.58
N GLY A 183 -14.30 0.11 8.46
CA GLY A 183 -15.69 -0.23 8.72
C GLY A 183 -16.27 -1.28 7.75
N VAL A 184 -15.43 -1.86 6.89
CA VAL A 184 -15.84 -2.94 5.98
C VAL A 184 -16.00 -4.24 6.77
N PRO A 185 -17.16 -4.95 6.66
CA PRO A 185 -17.36 -6.23 7.33
C PRO A 185 -16.33 -7.28 6.91
N LEU A 186 -16.01 -8.20 7.83
CA LEU A 186 -15.08 -9.30 7.56
C LEU A 186 -15.70 -10.31 6.58
N GLU A 187 -15.06 -10.51 5.43
CA GLU A 187 -15.41 -11.56 4.48
C GLU A 187 -14.58 -12.82 4.77
N ARG A 188 -15.26 -13.92 5.12
CA ARG A 188 -14.60 -15.16 5.58
C ARG A 188 -13.65 -15.74 4.54
N GLU A 189 -14.07 -15.84 3.29
CA GLU A 189 -13.26 -16.43 2.22
C GLU A 189 -11.98 -15.62 1.96
N LYS A 190 -12.09 -14.29 1.93
CA LYS A 190 -10.92 -13.40 1.80
C LYS A 190 -9.99 -13.49 3.00
N TYR A 191 -10.56 -13.64 4.21
CA TYR A 191 -9.77 -13.84 5.42
C TYR A 191 -8.99 -15.17 5.38
N GLU A 192 -9.63 -16.25 4.95
CA GLU A 192 -8.99 -17.56 4.81
C GLU A 192 -7.87 -17.51 3.75
N ALA A 193 -8.10 -16.87 2.60
CA ALA A 193 -7.08 -16.63 1.58
C ALA A 193 -5.90 -15.80 2.12
N ALA A 194 -6.19 -14.74 2.89
CA ALA A 194 -5.17 -13.95 3.56
C ALA A 194 -4.36 -14.79 4.55
N THR A 195 -5.02 -15.62 5.37
CA THR A 195 -4.31 -16.49 6.31
C THR A 195 -3.42 -17.50 5.61
N ALA A 196 -3.86 -18.10 4.49
CA ALA A 196 -3.06 -19.06 3.74
C ALA A 196 -1.79 -18.42 3.15
N TYR A 197 -1.91 -17.20 2.61
CA TYR A 197 -0.75 -16.45 2.13
C TYR A 197 0.19 -16.07 3.29
N TRP A 198 -0.35 -15.47 4.34
CA TRP A 198 0.46 -14.96 5.45
C TRP A 198 0.96 -16.04 6.40
N GLU A 199 0.46 -17.29 6.33
CA GLU A 199 1.00 -18.43 7.09
C GLU A 199 2.45 -18.72 6.71
N SER A 200 2.79 -18.57 5.42
CA SER A 200 4.10 -18.83 4.85
C SER A 200 4.89 -17.56 4.50
N HIS A 201 4.40 -16.38 4.86
CA HIS A 201 5.08 -15.10 4.59
C HIS A 201 5.17 -14.23 5.86
N ALA A 202 6.20 -13.41 5.95
CA ALA A 202 6.32 -12.36 6.95
C ALA A 202 6.77 -11.05 6.31
N ALA A 203 6.20 -9.94 6.78
CA ALA A 203 6.63 -8.60 6.39
C ALA A 203 8.03 -8.31 6.93
N ILE A 204 8.77 -7.42 6.28
CA ILE A 204 10.04 -6.90 6.77
C ILE A 204 9.77 -5.58 7.49
N GLN A 205 10.21 -5.42 8.75
CA GLN A 205 9.99 -4.23 9.58
C GLN A 205 11.21 -3.86 10.40
#